data_AF-A0A554ILW6-F1
#
_entry.id   AF-A0A554ILW6-F1
#
_cell.length_a   1.000
_cell.length_b   1.000
_cell.length_c   1.000
_cell.angle_alpha   90.00
_cell.angle_beta   90.00
_cell.angle_gamma   90.00
#
_symmetry.space_group_name_H-M   'P 1'
#
loop_
_entity.id
_entity.type
_entity.pdbx_description
1 polymer ?
#
loop_
_entity_poly.entity_id
_entity_poly.type
_entity_poly.pdbx_seq_one_letter_code
_entity_poly.pdbx_strand_id
1 'polypeptide(L)'
;HAGVSVGPDGGTHQAVEDIALMRVLPNMQVLSPCDALEARKATIAAAKTKTPTYIRLAREKTPIITTEETPFEIGKAQVFYRSTIQDSGFKKRVGIIGTGGLLHKALVAARELENEGIAVTVLNLSTIKPLDEEAIVALAKECGRIVTVEEHQIAGGMGSAVAEVLARKLPIPLEFIGVHDRFGQSGKPDEIVEHYGMGISAIKAAVMKMVAFAPHTS
;
A
#
# COMPACT_ATOMS: atom_id res chain seq x y z
N HIS A 1 -11.98 -6.00 11.55
CA HIS A 1 -12.76 -4.95 10.87
C HIS A 1 -11.85 -3.76 10.61
N ALA A 2 -10.87 -3.98 9.74
CA ALA A 2 -9.91 -2.95 9.39
C ALA A 2 -10.40 -2.12 8.20
N GLY A 3 -10.00 -0.86 8.14
CA GLY A 3 -10.30 0.05 7.04
C GLY A 3 -11.73 0.58 7.08
N VAL A 4 -12.04 1.39 6.07
CA VAL A 4 -13.35 2.03 5.88
C VAL A 4 -14.33 1.09 5.14
N SER A 5 -13.81 0.05 4.50
CA SER A 5 -14.53 -0.99 3.77
C SER A 5 -15.35 -1.93 4.64
N VAL A 6 -15.33 -1.77 5.97
CA VAL A 6 -16.26 -2.43 6.90
C VAL A 6 -17.72 -2.11 6.56
N GLY A 7 -17.97 -0.97 5.91
CA GLY A 7 -19.24 -0.64 5.27
C GLY A 7 -20.29 -0.08 6.23
N PRO A 8 -21.47 -0.70 6.37
CA PRO A 8 -22.65 -0.07 6.98
C PRO A 8 -22.50 0.21 8.49
N ASP A 9 -21.64 -0.54 9.20
CA ASP A 9 -21.46 -0.43 10.65
C ASP A 9 -20.84 0.91 11.10
N GLY A 10 -20.34 1.70 10.14
CA GLY A 10 -19.92 3.08 10.33
C GLY A 10 -18.60 3.27 11.08
N GLY A 11 -18.25 4.52 11.34
CA GLY A 11 -16.93 4.94 11.82
C GLY A 11 -16.50 4.34 13.17
N THR A 12 -17.43 3.90 14.02
CA THR A 12 -17.10 3.26 15.31
C THR A 12 -16.51 1.85 15.17
N HIS A 13 -16.72 1.20 14.03
CA HIS A 13 -16.24 -0.16 13.73
C HIS A 13 -15.11 -0.19 12.69
N GLN A 14 -14.74 0.98 12.15
CA GLN A 14 -13.75 1.14 11.10
C GLN A 14 -12.40 1.51 11.71
N ALA A 15 -11.53 0.53 11.91
CA ALA A 15 -10.17 0.77 12.37
C ALA A 15 -9.34 1.41 11.25
N VAL A 16 -9.01 2.70 11.43
CA VAL A 16 -8.19 3.50 10.51
C VAL A 16 -6.88 3.95 11.15
N GLU A 17 -6.65 3.61 12.41
CA GLU A 17 -5.51 3.99 13.25
C GLU A 17 -4.73 2.77 13.78
N ASP A 18 -5.19 1.56 13.46
CA ASP A 18 -4.68 0.30 13.99
C ASP A 18 -3.22 0.02 13.61
N ILE A 19 -2.82 0.34 12.38
CA ILE A 19 -1.43 0.19 11.93
C ILE A 19 -0.54 1.12 12.74
N ALA A 20 -0.95 2.37 12.94
CA ALA A 20 -0.18 3.33 13.72
C ALA A 20 0.02 2.85 15.17
N LEU A 21 -1.06 2.42 15.83
CA LEU A 21 -1.01 1.91 17.20
C LEU A 21 -0.14 0.67 17.34
N MET A 22 -0.27 -0.29 16.43
CA MET A 22 0.49 -1.54 16.52
C MET A 22 1.96 -1.36 16.12
N ARG A 23 2.25 -0.45 15.18
CA ARG A 23 3.62 -0.20 14.70
C ARG A 23 4.51 0.44 15.77
N VAL A 24 3.95 1.28 16.64
CA VAL A 24 4.74 1.91 17.72
C VAL A 24 5.10 0.95 18.86
N LEU A 25 4.40 -0.16 19.02
CA LEU A 25 4.68 -1.15 20.08
C LEU A 25 6.02 -1.87 19.82
N PRO A 26 6.96 -1.88 20.79
CA PRO A 26 8.21 -2.62 20.67
C PRO A 26 7.97 -4.12 20.43
N ASN A 27 8.85 -4.75 19.65
CA ASN A 27 8.82 -6.19 19.37
C ASN A 27 7.51 -6.70 18.71
N MET A 28 6.68 -5.82 18.16
CA MET A 28 5.48 -6.20 17.40
C MET A 28 5.79 -6.45 15.92
N GLN A 29 5.14 -7.45 15.32
CA GLN A 29 5.00 -7.61 13.88
C GLN A 29 3.63 -7.11 13.44
N VAL A 30 3.57 -6.41 12.30
CA VAL A 30 2.33 -5.85 11.74
C VAL A 30 2.21 -6.32 10.30
N LEU A 31 1.26 -7.22 10.06
CA LEU A 31 0.97 -7.83 8.77
C LEU A 31 -0.36 -7.31 8.24
N SER A 32 -0.43 -6.99 6.95
CA SER A 32 -1.64 -6.55 6.25
C SER A 32 -1.72 -7.26 4.88
N PRO A 33 -2.14 -8.53 4.87
CA PRO A 33 -2.25 -9.33 3.65
C PRO A 33 -3.24 -8.73 2.65
N CYS A 34 -2.96 -8.86 1.36
CA CYS A 34 -3.76 -8.27 0.28
C CYS A 34 -5.02 -9.09 -0.09
N ASP A 35 -5.02 -10.39 0.17
CA ASP A 35 -6.16 -11.28 -0.07
C ASP A 35 -6.21 -12.48 0.89
N ALA A 36 -7.17 -13.37 0.68
CA ALA A 36 -7.38 -14.55 1.52
C ALA A 36 -6.23 -15.57 1.49
N LEU A 37 -5.52 -15.73 0.36
CA LEU A 37 -4.41 -16.68 0.25
C LEU A 37 -3.16 -16.13 0.93
N GLU A 38 -2.86 -14.84 0.76
CA GLU A 38 -1.79 -14.19 1.51
C GLU A 38 -2.11 -14.16 3.02
N ALA A 39 -3.38 -13.96 3.41
CA ALA A 39 -3.80 -14.01 4.81
C ALA A 39 -3.61 -15.40 5.44
N ARG A 40 -3.91 -16.47 4.69
CA ARG A 40 -3.62 -17.85 5.12
C ARG A 40 -2.12 -18.06 5.33
N LYS A 41 -1.29 -17.63 4.36
CA LYS A 41 0.17 -17.74 4.46
C LYS A 41 0.73 -16.92 5.63
N ALA A 42 0.24 -15.70 5.83
CA ALA A 42 0.60 -14.83 6.95
C ALA A 42 0.25 -15.46 8.30
N THR A 43 -0.93 -16.07 8.42
CA THR A 43 -1.36 -16.76 9.65
C THR A 43 -0.43 -17.92 9.98
N ILE A 44 -0.11 -18.75 8.99
CA ILE A 44 0.80 -19.90 9.17
C ILE A 44 2.22 -19.42 9.51
N ALA A 45 2.71 -18.36 8.86
CA ALA A 45 4.02 -17.79 9.15
C ALA A 45 4.08 -17.21 10.56
N ALA A 46 3.07 -16.45 10.98
CA ALA A 46 2.98 -15.85 12.31
C ALA A 46 3.04 -16.91 13.42
N ALA A 47 2.33 -18.04 13.24
CA ALA A 47 2.33 -19.18 14.17
C ALA A 47 3.71 -19.84 14.36
N LYS A 48 4.65 -19.64 13.42
CA LYS A 48 6.01 -20.17 13.50
C LYS A 48 6.99 -19.21 14.19
N THR A 49 6.58 -17.97 14.46
CA THR A 49 7.42 -16.98 15.15
C THR A 49 7.12 -16.95 16.65
N LYS A 50 8.05 -16.41 17.45
CA LYS A 50 7.82 -16.12 18.88
C LYS A 50 7.49 -14.65 19.12
N THR A 51 7.22 -13.90 18.06
CA THR A 51 7.06 -12.45 18.10
C THR A 51 5.57 -12.11 18.14
N PRO A 52 5.12 -11.23 19.06
CA PRO A 52 3.76 -10.71 19.01
C PRO A 52 3.42 -10.22 17.60
N THR A 53 2.32 -10.71 17.04
CA THR A 53 1.96 -10.45 15.65
C THR A 53 0.52 -9.95 15.56
N TYR A 54 0.36 -8.77 14.98
CA TYR A 54 -0.91 -8.23 14.55
C TYR A 54 -1.14 -8.55 13.07
N ILE A 55 -2.26 -9.20 12.75
CA ILE A 55 -2.68 -9.48 11.36
C ILE A 55 -3.95 -8.68 11.07
N ARG A 56 -3.82 -7.72 10.17
CA ARG A 56 -4.90 -6.83 9.73
C ARG A 56 -5.77 -7.54 8.69
N LEU A 57 -6.99 -7.92 9.07
CA LEU A 57 -7.92 -8.62 8.18
C LEU A 57 -9.12 -7.75 7.81
N ALA A 58 -9.45 -7.77 6.52
CA ALA A 58 -10.67 -7.20 5.98
C ALA A 58 -11.89 -8.03 6.39
N ARG A 59 -13.06 -7.39 6.43
CA ARG A 59 -14.34 -8.06 6.70
C ARG A 59 -15.01 -8.53 5.41
N GLU A 60 -15.08 -7.62 4.44
CA GLU A 60 -15.76 -7.85 3.17
C GLU A 60 -14.91 -8.70 2.24
N LYS A 61 -15.58 -9.34 1.26
CA LYS A 61 -14.90 -10.11 0.23
C LYS A 61 -14.02 -9.18 -0.61
N THR A 62 -12.72 -9.44 -0.63
CA THR A 62 -11.78 -8.77 -1.54
C THR A 62 -11.45 -9.67 -2.72
N PRO A 63 -11.05 -9.11 -3.88
CA PRO A 63 -10.53 -9.89 -4.99
C PRO A 63 -9.33 -10.75 -4.57
N ILE A 64 -9.23 -11.95 -5.11
CA ILE A 64 -8.05 -12.81 -4.96
C ILE A 64 -7.08 -12.44 -6.09
N ILE A 65 -5.89 -11.96 -5.73
CA ILE A 65 -4.87 -11.47 -6.67
C ILE A 65 -3.56 -12.25 -6.56
N THR A 66 -3.48 -13.20 -5.62
CA THR A 66 -2.37 -14.12 -5.45
C THR A 66 -2.78 -15.55 -5.79
N THR A 67 -1.78 -16.44 -5.87
CA THR A 67 -1.95 -17.89 -6.06
C THR A 67 -1.26 -18.66 -4.93
N GLU A 68 -1.40 -19.98 -4.88
CA GLU A 68 -0.67 -20.83 -3.93
C GLU A 68 0.85 -20.73 -4.13
N GLU A 69 1.32 -20.45 -5.34
CA GLU A 69 2.73 -20.29 -5.70
C GLU A 69 3.28 -18.89 -5.40
N THR A 70 2.42 -17.88 -5.23
CA THR A 70 2.87 -16.52 -4.91
C THR A 70 3.64 -16.52 -3.58
N PRO A 71 4.90 -16.10 -3.52
CA PRO A 71 5.70 -16.20 -2.31
C PRO A 71 5.19 -15.25 -1.21
N PHE A 72 5.37 -15.66 0.04
CA PHE A 72 5.13 -14.82 1.22
C PHE A 72 6.17 -15.13 2.29
N GLU A 73 6.81 -14.09 2.82
CA GLU A 73 7.72 -14.16 3.94
C GLU A 73 7.57 -12.88 4.78
N ILE A 74 7.52 -13.02 6.10
CA ILE A 74 7.41 -11.88 7.00
C ILE A 74 8.66 -11.00 6.85
N GLY A 75 8.44 -9.72 6.56
CA GLY A 75 9.52 -8.75 6.35
C GLY A 75 10.06 -8.72 4.93
N LYS A 76 9.42 -9.40 3.97
CA LYS A 76 9.76 -9.35 2.54
C LYS A 76 8.61 -8.78 1.70
N ALA A 77 8.92 -7.76 0.91
CA ALA A 77 7.97 -7.18 -0.05
C ALA A 77 8.05 -7.91 -1.39
N GLN A 78 6.97 -7.87 -2.17
CA GLN A 78 6.87 -8.60 -3.44
C GLN A 78 6.43 -7.68 -4.58
N VAL A 79 7.11 -7.73 -5.72
CA VAL A 79 6.69 -6.98 -6.91
C VAL A 79 5.57 -7.75 -7.59
N PHE A 80 4.37 -7.17 -7.62
CA PHE A 80 3.18 -7.79 -8.22
C PHE A 80 2.93 -7.30 -9.65
N TYR A 81 3.50 -6.15 -10.00
CA TYR A 81 3.41 -5.61 -11.35
C TYR A 81 4.68 -4.84 -11.69
N ARG A 82 5.17 -5.00 -12.91
CA ARG A 82 6.25 -4.19 -13.46
C ARG A 82 5.93 -3.89 -14.91
N SER A 83 5.87 -2.61 -15.25
CA SER A 83 5.61 -2.18 -16.61
C SER A 83 6.68 -2.69 -17.59
N THR A 84 6.23 -3.01 -18.79
CA THR A 84 7.04 -3.45 -19.93
C THR A 84 7.60 -2.28 -20.74
N ILE A 85 7.19 -1.04 -20.45
CA ILE A 85 7.65 0.14 -21.19
C ILE A 85 9.12 0.44 -20.85
N GLN A 86 9.99 0.36 -21.85
CA GLN A 86 11.42 0.65 -21.70
C GLN A 86 11.75 2.14 -21.91
N ASP A 87 11.10 2.78 -22.90
CA ASP A 87 11.44 4.13 -23.40
C ASP A 87 10.58 5.28 -22.85
N SER A 88 9.88 5.11 -21.73
CA SER A 88 9.02 6.16 -21.15
C SER A 88 9.79 7.40 -20.64
N GLY A 89 11.12 7.32 -20.54
CA GLY A 89 11.97 8.31 -19.89
C GLY A 89 11.80 8.28 -18.36
N PHE A 90 12.87 8.55 -17.61
CA PHE A 90 12.87 8.43 -16.14
C PHE A 90 11.76 9.24 -15.44
N LYS A 91 11.32 10.36 -16.03
CA LYS A 91 10.24 11.19 -15.48
C LYS A 91 8.85 10.53 -15.50
N LYS A 92 8.63 9.51 -16.33
CA LYS A 92 7.36 8.78 -16.42
C LYS A 92 7.41 7.41 -15.74
N ARG A 93 8.41 7.17 -14.89
CA ARG A 93 8.49 5.97 -14.04
C ARG A 93 7.98 6.31 -12.66
N VAL A 94 7.02 5.54 -12.13
CA VAL A 94 6.44 5.75 -10.79
C VAL A 94 6.26 4.41 -10.09
N GLY A 95 6.73 4.30 -8.86
CA GLY A 95 6.51 3.12 -8.03
C GLY A 95 5.24 3.31 -7.20
N ILE A 96 4.38 2.29 -7.15
CA ILE A 96 3.27 2.23 -6.21
C ILE A 96 3.62 1.20 -5.14
N ILE A 97 3.52 1.58 -3.87
CA ILE A 97 3.65 0.66 -2.73
C ILE A 97 2.28 0.54 -2.08
N GLY A 98 1.69 -0.65 -2.15
CA GLY A 98 0.35 -0.92 -1.64
C GLY A 98 0.34 -1.95 -0.52
N THR A 99 -0.71 -1.94 0.31
CA THR A 99 -0.94 -2.96 1.33
C THR A 99 -2.44 -3.24 1.48
N GLY A 100 -2.79 -4.45 1.95
CA GLY A 100 -4.19 -4.83 2.13
C GLY A 100 -5.01 -4.88 0.83
N GLY A 101 -6.34 -4.85 0.96
CA GLY A 101 -7.26 -5.04 -0.16
C GLY A 101 -7.19 -3.97 -1.27
N LEU A 102 -6.66 -2.78 -0.97
CA LEU A 102 -6.48 -1.73 -1.98
C LEU A 102 -5.39 -2.05 -3.00
N LEU A 103 -4.52 -3.05 -2.74
CA LEU A 103 -3.51 -3.47 -3.70
C LEU A 103 -4.13 -3.88 -5.05
N HIS A 104 -5.31 -4.50 -5.04
CA HIS A 104 -6.05 -4.80 -6.27
C HIS A 104 -6.33 -3.52 -7.10
N LYS A 105 -6.81 -2.45 -6.46
CA LYS A 105 -7.09 -1.18 -7.15
C LYS A 105 -5.80 -0.53 -7.68
N ALA A 106 -4.68 -0.67 -6.96
CA ALA A 106 -3.37 -0.24 -7.44
C ALA A 106 -2.91 -1.00 -8.69
N LEU A 107 -3.14 -2.31 -8.77
CA LEU A 107 -2.82 -3.11 -9.97
C LEU A 107 -3.65 -2.69 -11.18
N VAL A 108 -4.95 -2.46 -10.99
CA VAL A 108 -5.84 -1.96 -12.06
C VAL A 108 -5.37 -0.60 -12.55
N ALA A 109 -5.10 0.34 -11.63
CA ALA A 109 -4.58 1.66 -11.97
C ALA A 109 -3.25 1.58 -12.74
N ALA A 110 -2.32 0.73 -12.29
CA ALA A 110 -1.03 0.54 -12.95
C ALA A 110 -1.17 0.03 -14.39
N ARG A 111 -2.10 -0.90 -14.62
CA ARG A 111 -2.38 -1.42 -15.97
C ARG A 111 -2.98 -0.37 -16.89
N GLU A 112 -3.90 0.44 -16.39
CA GLU A 112 -4.47 1.55 -17.16
C GLU A 112 -3.43 2.62 -17.50
N LEU A 113 -2.59 3.00 -16.52
CA LEU A 113 -1.52 3.98 -16.70
C LEU A 113 -0.45 3.52 -17.68
N GLU A 114 -0.14 2.22 -17.70
CA GLU A 114 0.75 1.66 -18.73
C GLU A 114 0.18 1.85 -20.14
N ASN A 115 -1.13 1.64 -20.33
CA ASN A 115 -1.77 1.89 -21.63
C ASN A 115 -1.74 3.38 -22.02
N GLU A 116 -1.60 4.28 -21.04
CA GLU A 116 -1.42 5.72 -21.23
C GLU A 116 0.07 6.14 -21.38
N GLY A 117 0.99 5.17 -21.42
CA GLY A 117 2.42 5.40 -21.63
C GLY A 117 3.21 5.78 -20.36
N ILE A 118 2.64 5.53 -19.18
CA ILE A 118 3.29 5.74 -17.89
C ILE A 118 3.81 4.39 -17.35
N ALA A 119 5.11 4.31 -17.07
CA ALA A 119 5.72 3.08 -16.57
C ALA A 119 5.52 2.96 -15.06
N VAL A 120 4.68 2.02 -14.64
CA VAL A 120 4.38 1.79 -13.22
C VAL A 120 4.93 0.45 -12.75
N THR A 121 5.51 0.42 -11.55
CA THR A 121 5.88 -0.81 -10.83
C THR A 121 5.10 -0.84 -9.52
N VAL A 122 4.38 -1.94 -9.23
CA VAL A 122 3.57 -2.11 -8.01
C VAL A 122 4.23 -3.11 -7.08
N LEU A 123 4.51 -2.67 -5.86
CA LEU A 123 5.08 -3.46 -4.77
C LEU A 123 4.01 -3.71 -3.70
N ASN A 124 3.76 -4.99 -3.40
CA ASN A 124 3.00 -5.40 -2.23
C ASN A 124 3.89 -5.33 -0.99
N LEU A 125 3.51 -4.50 -0.02
CA LEU A 125 4.13 -4.40 1.28
C LEU A 125 3.18 -4.98 2.33
N SER A 126 3.06 -6.31 2.36
CA SER A 126 2.18 -7.02 3.29
C SER A 126 2.75 -7.11 4.72
N THR A 127 4.03 -6.81 4.92
CA THR A 127 4.63 -6.60 6.25
C THR A 127 4.98 -5.12 6.45
N ILE A 128 4.24 -4.43 7.33
CA ILE A 128 4.51 -3.03 7.71
C ILE A 128 5.57 -2.96 8.81
N LYS A 129 5.67 -4.00 9.64
CA LYS A 129 6.71 -4.13 10.66
C LYS A 129 7.09 -5.61 10.83
N PRO A 130 8.36 -6.00 10.64
CA PRO A 130 9.48 -5.21 10.12
C PRO A 130 9.32 -4.84 8.63
N LEU A 131 9.84 -3.70 8.20
CA LEU A 131 9.82 -3.27 6.80
C LEU A 131 10.90 -3.96 5.98
N ASP A 132 10.58 -4.25 4.72
CA ASP A 132 11.59 -4.55 3.69
C ASP A 132 12.21 -3.25 3.15
N GLU A 133 13.11 -2.65 3.93
CA GLU A 133 13.74 -1.38 3.55
C GLU A 133 14.55 -1.48 2.25
N GLU A 134 15.07 -2.66 1.92
CA GLU A 134 15.86 -2.89 0.70
C GLU A 134 14.97 -2.83 -0.54
N ALA A 135 13.83 -3.51 -0.52
CA ALA A 135 12.86 -3.47 -1.62
C ALA A 135 12.30 -2.06 -1.85
N ILE A 136 12.01 -1.33 -0.77
CA ILE A 136 11.55 0.07 -0.84
C ILE A 136 12.60 0.94 -1.53
N VAL A 137 13.87 0.86 -1.13
CA VAL A 137 14.95 1.65 -1.73
C VAL A 137 15.24 1.21 -3.17
N ALA A 138 15.14 -0.08 -3.49
CA ALA A 138 15.30 -0.58 -4.85
C ALA A 138 14.23 0.00 -5.78
N LEU A 139 12.96 -0.03 -5.38
CA LEU A 139 11.86 0.57 -6.13
C LEU A 139 12.04 2.10 -6.27
N ALA A 140 12.45 2.77 -5.19
CA ALA A 140 12.74 4.21 -5.21
C ALA A 140 13.84 4.58 -6.21
N LYS A 141 14.90 3.75 -6.34
CA LYS A 141 15.94 3.94 -7.36
C LYS A 141 15.43 3.67 -8.78
N GLU A 142 14.61 2.64 -8.95
CA GLU A 142 14.02 2.26 -10.24
C GLU A 142 13.10 3.36 -10.80
N CYS A 143 12.28 3.97 -9.94
CA CYS A 143 11.22 4.88 -10.36
C CYS A 143 11.51 6.36 -10.08
N GLY A 144 12.31 6.68 -9.06
CA GLY A 144 12.61 8.06 -8.65
C GLY A 144 11.43 8.82 -8.00
N ARG A 145 10.22 8.24 -7.96
CA ARG A 145 9.01 8.78 -7.34
C ARG A 145 8.13 7.64 -6.84
N ILE A 146 7.48 7.83 -5.69
CA ILE A 146 6.65 6.80 -5.06
C ILE A 146 5.25 7.34 -4.76
N VAL A 147 4.23 6.50 -4.95
CA VAL A 147 2.89 6.68 -4.40
C VAL A 147 2.65 5.53 -3.42
N THR A 148 2.22 5.83 -2.20
CA THR A 148 1.79 4.81 -1.23
C THR A 148 0.28 4.70 -1.22
N VAL A 149 -0.26 3.49 -1.08
CA VAL A 149 -1.70 3.23 -1.08
C VAL A 149 -2.06 2.34 0.10
N GLU A 150 -2.83 2.87 1.05
CA GLU A 150 -3.29 2.13 2.21
C GLU A 150 -4.72 2.51 2.61
N GLU A 151 -5.45 1.53 3.16
CA GLU A 151 -6.78 1.77 3.70
C GLU A 151 -6.69 2.10 5.20
N HIS A 152 -6.03 3.20 5.52
CA HIS A 152 -5.68 3.62 6.88
C HIS A 152 -5.39 5.13 6.87
N GLN A 153 -5.34 5.78 8.04
CA GLN A 153 -4.82 7.15 8.14
C GLN A 153 -3.43 7.24 7.52
N ILE A 154 -3.17 8.27 6.72
CA ILE A 154 -1.83 8.52 6.19
C ILE A 154 -0.83 8.83 7.32
N ALA A 155 -1.33 9.34 8.45
CA ALA A 155 -0.55 9.62 9.64
C ALA A 155 -0.24 8.32 10.39
N GLY A 156 1.05 7.99 10.52
CA GLY A 156 1.53 6.83 11.28
C GLY A 156 1.36 5.46 10.60
N GLY A 157 0.64 5.39 9.49
CA GLY A 157 0.39 4.18 8.68
C GLY A 157 1.61 3.65 7.90
N MET A 158 1.33 2.82 6.91
CA MET A 158 2.31 2.21 6.02
C MET A 158 3.07 3.25 5.20
N GLY A 159 2.39 4.25 4.66
CA GLY A 159 2.98 5.35 3.94
C GLY A 159 3.98 6.12 4.81
N SER A 160 3.60 6.49 6.04
CA SER A 160 4.51 7.12 7.00
C SER A 160 5.76 6.28 7.24
N ALA A 161 5.60 4.95 7.36
CA ALA A 161 6.72 4.04 7.58
C ALA A 161 7.66 3.98 6.35
N VAL A 162 7.11 4.00 5.13
CA VAL A 162 7.89 4.14 3.88
C VAL A 162 8.62 5.48 3.85
N ALA A 163 7.97 6.58 4.24
CA ALA A 163 8.57 7.90 4.28
C ALA A 163 9.77 7.97 5.24
N GLU A 164 9.68 7.36 6.41
CA GLU A 164 10.78 7.25 7.39
C GLU A 164 12.01 6.53 6.80
N VAL A 165 11.81 5.51 5.96
CA VAL A 165 12.90 4.81 5.25
C VAL A 165 13.51 5.71 4.18
N LEU A 166 12.67 6.31 3.32
CA LEU A 166 13.13 7.15 2.21
C LEU A 166 13.85 8.40 2.71
N ALA A 167 13.36 9.06 3.75
CA ALA A 167 14.01 10.22 4.35
C ALA A 167 15.44 9.92 4.85
N ARG A 168 15.67 8.71 5.37
CA ARG A 168 16.99 8.29 5.86
C ARG A 168 17.93 7.78 4.76
N LYS A 169 17.40 7.16 3.70
CA LYS A 169 18.22 6.40 2.73
C LYS A 169 18.25 7.00 1.33
N LEU A 170 17.14 7.53 0.83
CA LEU A 170 17.01 8.06 -0.53
C LEU A 170 15.80 9.00 -0.62
N PRO A 171 15.95 10.29 -0.26
CA PRO A 171 14.86 11.25 -0.32
C PRO A 171 14.42 11.48 -1.76
N ILE A 172 13.16 11.15 -2.05
CA ILE A 172 12.53 11.32 -3.36
C ILE A 172 11.07 11.77 -3.18
N PRO A 173 10.41 12.30 -4.23
CA PRO A 173 9.00 12.65 -4.16
C PRO A 173 8.14 11.44 -3.76
N LEU A 174 7.26 11.67 -2.79
CA LEU A 174 6.36 10.68 -2.21
C LEU A 174 4.96 11.29 -2.08
N GLU A 175 3.95 10.59 -2.60
CA GLU A 175 2.54 10.92 -2.41
C GLU A 175 1.85 9.84 -1.58
N PHE A 176 0.89 10.24 -0.73
CA PHE A 176 0.12 9.35 0.12
C PHE A 176 -1.32 9.23 -0.38
N ILE A 177 -1.78 8.00 -0.56
CA ILE A 177 -3.19 7.66 -0.74
C ILE A 177 -3.64 6.89 0.50
N GLY A 178 -4.58 7.48 1.22
CA GLY A 178 -5.15 6.95 2.45
C GLY A 178 -6.18 7.91 3.02
N VAL A 179 -6.58 7.68 4.27
CA VAL A 179 -7.51 8.56 4.98
C VAL A 179 -6.75 9.80 5.48
N HIS A 180 -7.29 10.98 5.22
CA HIS A 180 -6.71 12.26 5.63
C HIS A 180 -7.46 12.85 6.84
N ASP A 181 -7.05 12.47 8.05
CA ASP A 181 -7.54 13.03 9.34
C ASP A 181 -9.07 13.14 9.41
N ARG A 182 -9.72 12.04 9.05
CA ARG A 182 -11.18 11.89 9.11
C ARG A 182 -11.54 10.57 9.74
N PHE A 183 -12.63 10.54 10.51
CA PHE A 183 -13.23 9.29 10.94
C PHE A 183 -13.83 8.55 9.74
N GLY A 184 -14.05 7.25 9.94
CA GLY A 184 -14.86 6.42 9.05
C GLY A 184 -16.33 6.84 8.98
N GLN A 185 -17.07 6.34 7.99
CA GLN A 185 -18.50 6.61 7.82
C GLN A 185 -19.24 5.40 7.26
N SER A 186 -20.56 5.36 7.43
CA SER A 186 -21.41 4.32 6.86
C SER A 186 -21.61 4.51 5.35
N GLY A 187 -21.71 3.41 4.61
CA GLY A 187 -21.86 3.41 3.16
C GLY A 187 -21.51 2.06 2.57
N LYS A 188 -21.66 1.90 1.24
CA LYS A 188 -21.18 0.69 0.58
C LYS A 188 -19.65 0.72 0.45
N PRO A 189 -18.97 -0.43 0.55
CA PRO A 189 -17.50 -0.46 0.56
C PRO A 189 -16.83 0.30 -0.60
N ASP A 190 -17.26 0.09 -1.85
CA ASP A 190 -16.68 0.81 -2.99
C ASP A 190 -16.99 2.31 -3.00
N GLU A 191 -18.22 2.70 -2.62
CA GLU A 191 -18.62 4.11 -2.53
C GLU A 191 -17.79 4.85 -1.48
N ILE A 192 -17.50 4.18 -0.36
CA ILE A 192 -16.64 4.71 0.70
C ILE A 192 -15.21 4.85 0.20
N VAL A 193 -14.64 3.82 -0.43
CA VAL A 193 -13.25 3.89 -0.94
C VAL A 193 -13.07 5.06 -1.92
N GLU A 194 -14.04 5.27 -2.81
CA GLU A 194 -14.04 6.44 -3.71
C GLU A 194 -14.22 7.76 -2.94
N HIS A 195 -15.14 7.82 -1.97
CA HIS A 195 -15.35 9.01 -1.14
C HIS A 195 -14.10 9.46 -0.39
N TYR A 196 -13.29 8.51 0.10
CA TYR A 196 -12.02 8.82 0.77
C TYR A 196 -10.86 9.08 -0.19
N GLY A 197 -11.08 9.02 -1.51
CA GLY A 197 -10.04 9.27 -2.49
C GLY A 197 -9.00 8.16 -2.58
N MET A 198 -9.41 6.91 -2.36
CA MET A 198 -8.54 5.73 -2.40
C MET A 198 -8.88 4.78 -3.57
N GLY A 199 -9.79 5.22 -4.44
CA GLY A 199 -10.21 4.51 -5.64
C GLY A 199 -9.18 4.49 -6.76
N ILE A 200 -9.50 3.79 -7.84
CA ILE A 200 -8.62 3.67 -9.03
C ILE A 200 -8.32 5.05 -9.61
N SER A 201 -9.34 5.89 -9.77
CA SER A 201 -9.19 7.24 -10.31
C SER A 201 -8.29 8.12 -9.44
N ALA A 202 -8.38 8.00 -8.13
CA ALA A 202 -7.53 8.76 -7.20
C ALA A 202 -6.06 8.29 -7.25
N ILE A 203 -5.83 6.98 -7.31
CA ILE A 203 -4.49 6.40 -7.48
C ILE A 203 -3.86 6.89 -8.80
N LYS A 204 -4.62 6.88 -9.90
CA LYS A 204 -4.16 7.41 -11.19
C LYS A 204 -3.82 8.89 -11.11
N ALA A 205 -4.69 9.70 -10.50
CA ALA A 205 -4.44 11.12 -10.32
C ALA A 205 -3.16 11.39 -9.51
N ALA A 206 -2.91 10.61 -8.45
CA ALA A 206 -1.69 10.70 -7.65
C ALA A 206 -0.43 10.35 -8.46
N VAL A 207 -0.48 9.29 -9.27
CA VAL A 207 0.63 8.94 -10.18
C VAL A 207 0.87 10.06 -11.19
N MET A 208 -0.17 10.61 -11.81
CA MET A 208 -0.03 11.70 -12.77
C MET A 208 0.51 12.99 -12.13
N LYS A 209 0.11 13.30 -10.89
CA LYS A 209 0.71 14.38 -10.08
C LYS A 209 2.21 14.16 -9.90
N MET A 210 2.64 12.93 -9.62
CA MET A 210 4.06 12.59 -9.51
C MET A 210 4.79 12.74 -10.85
N VAL A 211 4.21 12.31 -11.96
CA VAL A 211 4.81 12.50 -13.30
C VAL A 211 5.00 13.99 -13.62
N ALA A 212 4.02 14.83 -13.26
CA ALA A 212 4.09 16.28 -13.45
C ALA A 212 5.03 16.99 -12.47
N PHE A 213 5.42 16.34 -11.37
CA PHE A 213 6.26 16.94 -10.33
C PHE A 213 7.66 17.28 -10.88
N ALA A 214 7.95 18.58 -10.99
CA ALA A 214 9.29 19.09 -11.21
C ALA A 214 9.91 19.43 -9.83
N PRO A 215 11.02 18.81 -9.43
CA PRO A 215 11.68 19.20 -8.18
C PRO A 215 12.08 20.67 -8.29
N HIS A 216 11.84 21.44 -7.22
CA HIS A 216 12.40 22.77 -7.10
C HIS A 216 13.93 22.63 -7.18
N THR A 217 14.52 23.15 -8.26
CA THR A 217 15.95 23.34 -8.36
C THR A 217 16.32 24.39 -7.33
N SER A 218 16.79 23.95 -6.17
CA SER A 218 17.58 24.77 -5.24
C SER A 218 18.96 25.04 -5.84
#